data_AF-L5MCX5-F1
#
_entry.id   AF-L5MCX5-F1
#
_cell.length_a   1.000
_cell.length_b   1.000
_cell.length_c   1.000
_cell.angle_alpha   90.00
_cell.angle_beta   90.00
_cell.angle_gamma   90.00
#
_symmetry.space_group_name_H-M   'P 1'
#
loop_
_entity.id
_entity.type
_entity.pdbx_description
1 polymer ?
#
loop_
_entity_poly.entity_id
_entity_poly.type
_entity_poly.pdbx_seq_one_letter_code
_entity_poly.pdbx_strand_id
1 'polypeptide(L)'
;MVFELFSKVPPLVGRFTRSKNKEDCSDLKEEFRQEFSKLEEVLTNKKTTFFGGNSLSMIDYLIWPWFERLEALELNECIDHTPKLKLWMAAMRKDPTVSALLTDVKTFQGFLNLYLQNSLEACDYGL
;
A
#
# COMPACT_ATOMS: atom_id res chain seq x y z
N MET A 1 -10.51 14.81 5.11
CA MET A 1 -11.14 13.46 5.08
C MET A 1 -10.08 12.39 4.81
N VAL A 2 -10.21 11.14 5.28
CA VAL A 2 -9.17 10.07 5.09
C VAL A 2 -8.79 9.91 3.62
N PHE A 3 -9.78 9.93 2.74
CA PHE A 3 -9.57 9.83 1.30
C PHE A 3 -8.70 10.96 0.72
N GLU A 4 -8.87 12.19 1.20
CA GLU A 4 -8.03 13.33 0.79
C GLU A 4 -6.59 13.17 1.26
N LEU A 5 -6.38 12.69 2.50
CA LEU A 5 -5.05 12.40 3.03
C LEU A 5 -4.37 11.27 2.22
N PHE A 6 -5.13 10.26 1.84
CA PHE A 6 -4.64 9.13 1.05
C PHE A 6 -4.35 9.49 -0.42
N SER A 7 -4.95 10.56 -0.97
CA SER A 7 -4.90 10.89 -2.40
C SER A 7 -3.48 11.01 -2.99
N LYS A 8 -2.47 11.26 -2.16
CA LYS A 8 -1.06 11.34 -2.57
C LYS A 8 -0.35 9.99 -2.68
N VAL A 9 -0.85 8.94 -2.04
CA VAL A 9 -0.22 7.61 -2.04
C VAL A 9 -0.22 6.97 -3.44
N PRO A 10 -1.33 6.92 -4.19
CA PRO A 10 -1.32 6.33 -5.53
C PRO A 10 -0.29 6.95 -6.51
N PRO A 11 -0.22 8.28 -6.70
CA PRO A 11 0.79 8.86 -7.59
C PRO A 11 2.22 8.67 -7.07
N LEU A 12 2.42 8.63 -5.74
CA LEU A 12 3.74 8.36 -5.14
C LEU A 12 4.22 6.93 -5.45
N VAL A 13 3.34 5.93 -5.33
CA VAL A 13 3.63 4.55 -5.79
C VAL A 13 3.99 4.53 -7.26
N GLY A 14 3.25 5.24 -8.11
CA GLY A 14 3.56 5.33 -9.54
C GLY A 14 4.90 6.00 -9.84
N ARG A 15 5.32 7.01 -9.05
CA ARG A 15 6.67 7.60 -9.18
C ARG A 15 7.74 6.60 -8.77
N PHE A 16 7.57 5.96 -7.61
CA PHE A 16 8.52 4.99 -7.07
C PHE A 16 8.75 3.80 -8.01
N THR A 17 7.70 3.24 -8.60
CA THR A 17 7.84 2.13 -9.54
C THR A 17 8.61 2.50 -10.80
N ARG A 18 8.53 3.76 -11.26
CA ARG A 18 9.30 4.24 -12.42
C ARG A 18 10.74 4.60 -12.08
N SER A 19 11.02 5.04 -10.85
CA SER A 19 12.36 5.45 -10.41
C SER A 19 13.22 4.29 -9.90
N LYS A 20 12.61 3.18 -9.44
CA LYS A 20 13.32 2.02 -8.86
C LYS A 20 14.45 1.47 -9.75
N ASN A 21 14.34 1.63 -11.07
CA ASN A 21 15.34 1.15 -12.03
C ASN A 21 16.42 2.20 -12.41
N LYS A 22 16.38 3.41 -11.84
CA LYS A 22 17.17 4.56 -12.35
C LYS A 22 17.92 5.36 -11.28
N GLU A 23 17.37 5.52 -10.06
CA GLU A 23 17.89 6.48 -9.08
C GLU A 23 17.75 5.99 -7.62
N ASP A 24 18.49 6.63 -6.71
CA ASP A 24 18.25 6.49 -5.27
C ASP A 24 16.84 7.00 -4.94
N CYS A 25 16.02 6.15 -4.34
CA CYS A 25 14.62 6.42 -4.03
C CYS A 25 14.44 6.92 -2.58
N SER A 26 15.51 7.36 -1.92
CA SER A 26 15.52 7.84 -0.53
C SER A 26 14.50 8.97 -0.29
N ASP A 27 14.46 9.99 -1.16
CA ASP A 27 13.50 11.10 -1.08
C ASP A 27 12.04 10.61 -1.16
N LEU A 28 11.75 9.66 -2.07
CA LEU A 28 10.41 9.09 -2.22
C LEU A 28 9.99 8.26 -1.01
N LYS A 29 10.93 7.52 -0.40
CA LYS A 29 10.69 6.79 0.85
C LYS A 29 10.36 7.75 1.98
N GLU A 30 10.99 8.91 2.04
CA GLU A 30 10.66 9.93 3.02
C GLU A 30 9.27 10.54 2.78
N GLU A 31 8.91 10.81 1.52
CA GLU A 31 7.53 11.20 1.19
C GLU A 31 6.50 10.15 1.62
N PHE A 32 6.79 8.85 1.44
CA PHE A 32 5.92 7.78 1.94
C PHE A 32 5.74 7.85 3.45
N ARG A 33 6.85 8.03 4.18
CA ARG A 33 6.80 8.14 5.64
C ARG A 33 5.92 9.30 6.10
N GLN A 34 6.03 10.45 5.43
CA GLN A 34 5.21 11.62 5.72
C GLN A 34 3.73 11.40 5.45
N GLU A 35 3.37 10.79 4.32
CA GLU A 35 1.96 10.51 4.00
C GLU A 35 1.37 9.43 4.93
N PHE A 36 2.15 8.42 5.31
CA PHE A 36 1.72 7.41 6.28
C PHE A 36 1.57 7.96 7.69
N SER A 37 2.40 8.93 8.11
CA SER A 37 2.22 9.62 9.40
C SER A 37 0.86 10.30 9.51
N LYS A 38 0.35 10.90 8.42
CA LYS A 38 -0.98 11.54 8.43
C LYS A 38 -2.10 10.51 8.63
N LEU A 39 -1.93 9.30 8.08
CA LEU A 39 -2.90 8.21 8.26
C LEU A 39 -2.82 7.61 9.66
N GLU A 40 -1.60 7.48 10.21
CA GLU A 40 -1.37 7.10 11.61
C GLU A 40 -2.06 8.07 12.59
N GLU A 41 -1.95 9.37 12.34
CA GLU A 41 -2.63 10.40 13.15
C GLU A 41 -4.15 10.22 13.14
N VAL A 42 -4.75 9.86 12.00
CA VAL A 42 -6.19 9.59 11.94
C VAL A 42 -6.57 8.42 12.84
N LEU A 43 -5.87 7.28 12.73
CA LEU A 43 -6.16 6.09 13.55
C LEU A 43 -5.92 6.39 15.04
N THR A 44 -4.88 7.16 15.36
CA THR A 44 -4.55 7.60 16.72
C THR A 44 -5.66 8.48 17.30
N ASN A 45 -6.14 9.47 16.54
CA ASN A 45 -7.17 10.40 16.98
C ASN A 45 -8.54 9.73 17.12
N LYS A 46 -8.91 8.87 16.16
CA LYS A 46 -10.19 8.14 16.19
C LYS A 46 -10.23 7.06 17.26
N LYS A 47 -9.07 6.49 17.62
CA LYS A 47 -8.94 5.36 18.57
C LYS A 47 -9.76 4.14 18.11
N THR A 48 -9.80 3.90 16.81
CA THR A 48 -10.52 2.80 16.17
C THR A 48 -9.56 1.87 15.46
N THR A 49 -9.98 0.62 15.24
CA THR A 49 -9.18 -0.37 14.50
C THR A 49 -9.07 -0.02 13.01
N PHE A 50 -10.17 0.47 12.42
CA PHE A 50 -10.29 0.79 11.01
C PHE A 50 -10.50 2.29 10.80
N PHE A 51 -10.23 2.77 9.59
CA PHE A 51 -10.41 4.18 9.25
C PHE A 51 -11.88 4.60 9.29
N GLY A 52 -12.80 3.66 9.03
CA GLY A 52 -14.25 3.89 9.13
C GLY A 52 -14.84 3.75 10.54
N GLY A 53 -14.11 3.14 11.49
CA GLY A 53 -14.64 2.85 12.82
C GLY A 53 -14.07 1.56 13.41
N ASN A 54 -14.82 0.97 14.35
CA ASN A 54 -14.44 -0.32 14.96
C ASN A 54 -14.75 -1.54 14.07
N SER A 55 -15.50 -1.31 12.99
CA SER A 55 -15.77 -2.30 11.96
C SER A 55 -15.21 -1.81 10.63
N LEU A 56 -14.76 -2.76 9.82
CA LEU A 56 -14.23 -2.52 8.50
C LEU A 56 -15.31 -1.92 7.60
N SER A 57 -14.94 -0.94 6.78
CA SER A 57 -15.88 -0.21 5.93
C SER A 57 -15.30 0.10 4.55
N MET A 58 -16.09 0.77 3.70
CA MET A 58 -15.69 1.13 2.34
C MET A 58 -14.33 1.84 2.27
N ILE A 59 -14.04 2.78 3.17
CA ILE A 59 -12.77 3.53 3.11
C ILE A 59 -11.55 2.61 3.28
N ASP A 60 -11.66 1.56 4.09
CA ASP A 60 -10.58 0.62 4.34
C ASP A 60 -10.27 -0.18 3.07
N TYR A 61 -11.32 -0.68 2.40
CA TYR A 61 -11.18 -1.36 1.11
C TYR A 61 -10.64 -0.43 0.01
N LEU A 62 -11.05 0.85 -0.01
CA LEU A 62 -10.62 1.80 -1.02
C LEU A 62 -9.14 2.15 -0.95
N ILE A 63 -8.46 1.96 0.20
CA ILE A 63 -7.04 2.27 0.33
C ILE A 63 -6.17 1.00 0.42
N TRP A 64 -6.75 -0.13 0.83
CA TRP A 64 -6.06 -1.40 1.02
C TRP A 64 -5.14 -1.84 -0.13
N PRO A 65 -5.55 -1.77 -1.41
CA PRO A 65 -4.73 -2.30 -2.50
C PRO A 65 -3.31 -1.70 -2.55
N TRP A 66 -3.11 -0.46 -2.11
CA TRP A 66 -1.78 0.16 -2.10
C TRP A 66 -0.92 -0.30 -0.93
N PHE A 67 -1.54 -0.64 0.20
CA PHE A 67 -0.85 -1.19 1.37
C PHE A 67 -0.49 -2.66 1.20
N GLU A 68 -1.32 -3.43 0.51
CA GLU A 68 -1.05 -4.82 0.14
C GLU A 68 0.28 -4.94 -0.63
N ARG A 69 0.55 -3.97 -1.51
CA ARG A 69 1.69 -3.97 -2.43
C ARG A 69 3.02 -3.52 -1.80
N LEU A 70 3.02 -3.00 -0.57
CA LEU A 70 4.23 -2.46 0.05
C LEU A 70 5.35 -3.49 0.17
N GLU A 71 5.01 -4.74 0.48
CA GLU A 71 5.99 -5.82 0.59
C GLU A 71 6.67 -6.11 -0.75
N ALA A 72 5.86 -6.28 -1.80
CA ALA A 72 6.38 -6.53 -3.14
C ALA A 72 7.21 -5.38 -3.70
N LEU A 73 6.92 -4.15 -3.25
CA LEU A 73 7.66 -2.94 -3.59
C LEU A 73 8.87 -2.67 -2.68
N GLU A 74 9.12 -3.49 -1.67
CA GLU A 74 10.18 -3.28 -0.66
C GLU A 74 10.03 -1.95 0.11
N LEU A 75 8.78 -1.56 0.37
CA LEU A 75 8.41 -0.32 1.08
C LEU A 75 7.93 -0.58 2.52
N ASN A 76 8.00 -1.82 3.03
CA ASN A 76 7.56 -2.16 4.40
C ASN A 76 8.28 -1.34 5.48
N GLU A 77 9.53 -0.93 5.27
CA GLU A 77 10.24 -0.05 6.23
C GLU A 77 9.61 1.35 6.35
N CYS A 78 8.85 1.79 5.34
CA CYS A 78 8.21 3.10 5.34
C CYS A 78 7.03 3.18 6.30
N ILE A 79 6.54 2.06 6.84
CA ILE A 79 5.49 2.04 7.86
C ILE A 79 6.03 1.76 9.27
N ASP A 80 7.35 1.65 9.45
CA ASP A 80 7.94 1.23 10.72
C ASP A 80 7.63 2.16 11.89
N HIS A 81 7.51 3.45 11.62
CA HIS A 81 7.15 4.49 12.57
C HIS A 81 5.64 4.66 12.80
N THR A 82 4.80 3.81 12.17
CA THR A 82 3.33 3.91 12.21
C THR A 82 2.68 2.66 12.82
N PRO A 83 2.71 2.50 14.16
CA PRO A 83 2.26 1.28 14.82
C PRO A 83 0.76 0.99 14.66
N LYS A 84 -0.12 2.00 14.66
CA LYS A 84 -1.56 1.79 14.45
C LYS A 84 -1.85 1.38 13.01
N LEU A 85 -1.15 1.96 12.05
CA LEU A 85 -1.26 1.60 10.64
C LEU A 85 -0.79 0.16 10.39
N LYS A 86 0.30 -0.27 11.02
CA LYS A 86 0.73 -1.68 11.03
C LYS A 86 -0.34 -2.62 11.58
N LEU A 87 -0.97 -2.25 12.71
CA LEU A 87 -2.06 -3.03 13.29
C LEU A 87 -3.29 -3.07 12.38
N TRP A 88 -3.64 -1.95 11.74
CA TRP A 88 -4.69 -1.89 10.73
C TRP A 88 -4.37 -2.82 9.55
N MET A 89 -3.15 -2.82 9.03
CA MET A 89 -2.75 -3.73 7.95
C MET A 89 -2.83 -5.21 8.37
N ALA A 90 -2.49 -5.53 9.62
CA ALA A 90 -2.63 -6.88 10.16
C ALA A 90 -4.11 -7.27 10.33
N ALA A 91 -5.00 -6.32 10.67
CA ALA A 91 -6.43 -6.54 10.75
C ALA A 91 -7.05 -6.74 9.35
N MET A 92 -6.67 -5.93 8.36
CA MET A 92 -7.12 -6.05 6.97
C MET A 92 -6.80 -7.43 6.39
N ARG A 93 -5.59 -7.97 6.62
CA ARG A 93 -5.23 -9.33 6.14
C ARG A 93 -6.07 -10.46 6.74
N LYS A 94 -6.76 -10.22 7.86
CA LYS A 94 -7.65 -11.21 8.49
C LYS A 94 -9.08 -11.14 7.98
N ASP A 95 -9.43 -10.08 7.25
CA ASP A 95 -10.76 -9.96 6.65
C ASP A 95 -10.95 -11.02 5.56
N PRO A 96 -12.11 -11.72 5.51
CA PRO A 96 -12.37 -12.75 4.50
C PRO A 96 -12.32 -12.24 3.07
N THR A 97 -12.79 -11.02 2.80
CA THR A 97 -12.81 -10.42 1.45
C THR A 97 -11.40 -10.10 0.99
N VAL A 98 -10.62 -9.45 1.86
CA VAL A 98 -9.20 -9.16 1.60
C VAL A 98 -8.44 -10.47 1.39
N SER A 99 -8.56 -11.42 2.31
CA SER A 99 -7.82 -12.68 2.27
C SER A 99 -8.12 -13.49 1.01
N ALA A 100 -9.36 -13.47 0.51
CA ALA A 100 -9.74 -14.19 -0.70
C ALA A 100 -9.17 -13.58 -1.99
N LEU A 101 -8.72 -12.31 -1.95
CA LEU A 101 -8.24 -11.55 -3.10
C LEU A 101 -6.74 -11.20 -3.02
N LEU A 102 -6.04 -11.65 -1.95
CA LEU A 102 -4.61 -11.39 -1.79
C LEU A 102 -3.82 -11.95 -2.96
N THR A 103 -3.00 -11.11 -3.57
CA THR A 103 -2.03 -11.53 -4.59
C THR A 103 -0.72 -11.89 -3.91
N ASP A 104 -0.09 -13.00 -4.31
CA ASP A 104 1.21 -13.35 -3.75
C ASP A 104 2.31 -12.38 -4.22
N VAL A 105 3.30 -12.19 -3.37
CA VAL A 105 4.38 -11.21 -3.57
C VAL A 105 5.14 -11.48 -4.87
N LYS A 106 5.40 -12.74 -5.21
CA LYS A 106 6.20 -13.11 -6.39
C LYS A 106 5.43 -12.88 -7.68
N THR A 107 4.14 -13.18 -7.71
CA THR A 107 3.25 -12.92 -8.84
C THR A 107 3.16 -11.43 -9.12
N PHE A 108 2.96 -10.60 -8.08
CA PHE A 108 2.93 -9.15 -8.29
C PHE A 108 4.29 -8.60 -8.78
N GLN A 109 5.41 -9.10 -8.25
CA GLN A 109 6.76 -8.72 -8.72
C GLN A 109 7.00 -9.13 -10.18
N GLY A 110 6.57 -10.34 -10.56
CA GLY A 110 6.67 -10.83 -11.93
C GLY A 110 5.85 -10.01 -12.92
N PHE A 111 4.58 -9.76 -12.59
CA PHE A 111 3.72 -8.80 -13.30
C PHE A 111 4.42 -7.45 -13.45
N LEU A 112 4.90 -6.86 -12.35
CA LEU A 112 5.47 -5.51 -12.36
C LEU A 112 6.73 -5.42 -13.23
N ASN A 113 7.58 -6.45 -13.22
CA ASN A 113 8.78 -6.49 -14.04
C ASN A 113 8.44 -6.46 -15.54
N LEU A 114 7.51 -7.30 -15.98
CA LEU A 114 7.03 -7.30 -17.37
C LEU A 114 6.32 -5.99 -17.73
N TYR A 115 5.48 -5.49 -16.83
CA TYR A 115 4.69 -4.28 -17.03
C TYR A 115 5.59 -3.05 -17.25
N LEU A 116 6.68 -2.91 -16.48
CA LEU A 116 7.66 -1.83 -16.65
C LEU A 116 8.43 -1.89 -17.97
N GLN A 117 8.44 -3.05 -18.64
CA GLN A 117 9.04 -3.25 -19.95
C GLN A 117 8.03 -3.10 -21.10
N ASN A 118 6.77 -2.77 -20.81
CA ASN A 118 5.66 -2.76 -21.76
C ASN A 118 5.44 -4.10 -22.49
N SER A 119 5.71 -5.22 -21.81
CA SER A 119 5.43 -6.57 -22.34
C SER A 119 3.92 -6.82 -22.37
N LEU A 120 3.44 -7.44 -23.46
CA LEU A 120 2.02 -7.79 -23.63
C LEU A 120 1.62 -8.96 -22.71
N GLU A 121 2.59 -9.77 -22.31
CA GLU A 121 2.45 -10.91 -21.42
C GLU A 121 2.31 -10.51 -19.95
N ALA A 122 2.51 -9.21 -19.61
CA ALA A 122 2.51 -8.75 -18.23
C ALA A 122 1.21 -9.10 -17.49
N CYS A 123 0.06 -8.81 -18.10
CA CYS A 123 -1.25 -9.01 -17.49
C CYS A 123 -1.62 -10.50 -17.30
N ASP A 124 -0.99 -11.39 -18.06
CA ASP A 124 -1.22 -12.84 -18.00
C ASP A 124 -0.15 -13.58 -17.17
N TYR A 125 0.68 -12.85 -16.40
CA TYR A 125 1.74 -13.45 -15.58
C TYR A 125 1.16 -14.44 -14.56
N GLY A 126 1.54 -15.72 -14.67
CA GLY A 126 1.14 -16.78 -13.76
C GLY A 126 -0.10 -17.57 -14.17
N LEU A 127 -0.69 -17.28 -15.35
CA LEU A 127 -1.75 -18.05 -15.98
C LEU A 127 -1.23 -19.13 -16.93
#